data_AF-A0A0F7RSF8-F1
#
_entry.id   AF-A0A0F7RSF8-F1
#
_cell.length_a   1.000
_cell.length_b   1.000
_cell.length_c   1.000
_cell.angle_alpha   90.00
_cell.angle_beta   90.00
_cell.angle_gamma   90.00
#
_symmetry.space_group_name_H-M   'P 1'
#
loop_
_entity.id
_entity.type
_entity.pdbx_description
1 polymer ?
#
loop_
_entity_poly.entity_id
_entity_poly.type
_entity_poly.pdbx_seq_one_letter_code
_entity_poly.pdbx_strand_id
1 'polypeptide(L)'
;MSSFDDGDEERARLAALWKPQEAGVAAGGLKAHRHIYIDWPNASIKKTLAIGASAPDASPPIYDRPRAEDEENNAASCVLVTKSSPISATVHIVKEAKTQATTESGKKSAEKPILVSAKTGSVGSISLSVPSYHGARPLNIRAKSYNGNITIHLPTSFCGLLNWTSETGTLKVSKTMQQRFKSLDNPPHKHRGTAKIVPSTASGLRGDVCTVTNRHGSITIKEYDEGSGSAGGEAGGDKSCVIQ
;
A
#
# COMPACT_ATOMS: atom_id res chain seq x y z
N MET A 1 23.73 -21.09 -43.76
CA MET A 1 23.06 -21.35 -42.46
C MET A 1 24.15 -21.15 -41.42
N SER A 2 24.13 -20.24 -40.46
CA SER A 2 23.12 -19.34 -39.85
C SER A 2 23.94 -18.38 -38.98
N SER A 3 23.87 -17.06 -39.18
CA SER A 3 24.69 -16.09 -38.41
C SER A 3 24.05 -14.70 -38.29
N PHE A 4 22.72 -14.62 -38.19
CA PHE A 4 21.99 -13.35 -38.16
C PHE A 4 21.14 -13.13 -36.89
N ASP A 5 21.21 -14.00 -35.87
CA ASP A 5 20.35 -13.89 -34.66
C ASP A 5 21.02 -13.18 -33.46
N ASP A 6 22.35 -13.27 -33.30
CA ASP A 6 23.02 -12.73 -32.10
C ASP A 6 22.92 -11.20 -31.97
N GLY A 7 22.87 -10.49 -33.10
CA GLY A 7 22.80 -9.03 -33.13
C GLY A 7 21.45 -8.49 -32.64
N ASP A 8 20.36 -9.20 -32.92
CA ASP A 8 19.01 -8.77 -32.52
C ASP A 8 18.71 -9.14 -31.07
N GLU A 9 19.24 -10.27 -30.55
CA GLU A 9 19.19 -10.58 -29.13
C GLU A 9 20.00 -9.59 -28.27
N GLU A 10 21.22 -9.24 -28.68
CA GLU A 10 22.05 -8.24 -27.98
C GLU A 10 21.36 -6.86 -27.98
N ARG A 11 20.73 -6.48 -29.10
CA ARG A 11 20.01 -5.21 -29.25
C ARG A 11 18.71 -5.19 -28.45
N ALA A 12 17.99 -6.30 -28.38
CA ALA A 12 16.82 -6.46 -27.51
C ALA A 12 17.21 -6.40 -26.03
N ARG A 13 18.34 -7.02 -25.66
CA ARG A 13 18.89 -7.01 -24.29
C ARG A 13 19.34 -5.61 -23.87
N LEU A 14 19.98 -4.86 -24.76
CA LEU A 14 20.36 -3.46 -24.54
C LEU A 14 19.14 -2.51 -24.52
N ALA A 15 18.13 -2.77 -25.36
CA ALA A 15 16.88 -2.01 -25.32
C ALA A 15 16.10 -2.22 -24.01
N ALA A 16 16.13 -3.43 -23.44
CA ALA A 16 15.53 -3.74 -22.14
C ALA A 16 16.26 -3.04 -20.97
N LEU A 17 17.58 -2.83 -21.08
CA LEU A 17 18.38 -2.07 -20.11
C LEU A 17 18.09 -0.56 -20.13
N TRP A 18 17.67 -0.01 -21.28
CA TRP A 18 17.47 1.44 -21.48
C TRP A 18 16.00 1.90 -21.42
N LYS A 19 15.04 1.01 -21.15
CA LYS A 19 13.63 1.37 -20.88
C LYS A 19 13.33 1.38 -19.38
N PRO A 20 13.69 2.44 -18.64
CA PRO A 20 13.35 2.55 -17.22
C PRO A 20 11.84 2.62 -16.96
N GLN A 21 11.01 2.80 -18.00
CA GLN A 21 9.56 2.85 -17.85
C GLN A 21 8.88 1.47 -17.89
N GLU A 22 9.56 0.43 -18.38
CA GLU A 22 8.99 -0.92 -18.54
C GLU A 22 9.61 -1.95 -17.58
N ALA A 23 10.82 -1.69 -17.04
CA ALA A 23 11.53 -2.60 -16.16
C ALA A 23 11.37 -2.24 -14.67
N GLY A 24 10.16 -2.35 -14.10
CA GLY A 24 9.98 -2.39 -12.65
C GLY A 24 10.45 -1.16 -11.86
N VAL A 25 10.71 -0.04 -12.53
CA VAL A 25 11.10 1.21 -11.86
C VAL A 25 9.81 1.92 -11.46
N ALA A 26 9.53 1.97 -10.15
CA ALA A 26 8.45 2.84 -9.67
C ALA A 26 8.76 4.30 -10.03
N ALA A 27 7.72 5.13 -10.13
CA ALA A 27 7.87 6.57 -10.34
C ALA A 27 8.96 7.14 -9.40
N GLY A 28 10.11 7.52 -9.97
CA GLY A 28 11.27 8.05 -9.23
C GLY A 28 12.54 7.20 -9.18
N GLY A 29 12.73 6.17 -10.02
CA GLY A 29 14.03 5.46 -10.10
C GLY A 29 14.19 4.30 -9.11
N LEU A 30 13.15 3.96 -8.34
CA LEU A 30 13.20 2.91 -7.32
C LEU A 30 13.06 1.52 -7.94
N LYS A 31 14.00 0.63 -7.62
CA LYS A 31 13.93 -0.79 -7.98
C LYS A 31 12.77 -1.45 -7.22
N ALA A 32 11.80 -1.99 -7.95
CA ALA A 32 10.71 -2.74 -7.34
C ALA A 32 11.11 -4.18 -7.02
N HIS A 33 10.56 -4.69 -5.93
CA HIS A 33 10.69 -6.08 -5.50
C HIS A 33 9.32 -6.70 -5.30
N ARG A 34 9.19 -8.00 -5.55
CA ARG A 34 7.91 -8.66 -5.32
C ARG A 34 7.55 -8.71 -3.84
N HIS A 35 8.49 -9.13 -3.01
CA HIS A 35 8.31 -9.24 -1.57
C HIS A 35 9.41 -8.49 -0.81
N ILE A 36 9.00 -7.64 0.12
CA ILE A 36 9.86 -6.87 1.02
C ILE A 36 9.41 -7.15 2.45
N TYR A 37 10.34 -7.60 3.29
CA TYR A 37 10.13 -7.76 4.74
C TYR A 37 11.25 -7.00 5.47
N ILE A 38 10.86 -6.14 6.41
CA ILE A 38 11.78 -5.39 7.27
C ILE A 38 11.31 -5.59 8.72
N ASP A 39 12.12 -6.24 9.55
CA ASP A 39 11.89 -6.41 10.98
C ASP A 39 13.00 -5.75 11.79
N TRP A 40 12.78 -4.49 12.14
CA TRP A 40 13.71 -3.67 12.90
C TRP A 40 13.12 -3.36 14.27
N PRO A 41 13.23 -4.27 15.25
CA PRO A 41 12.53 -4.12 16.52
C PRO A 41 12.87 -2.81 17.24
N ASN A 42 14.13 -2.40 17.17
CA ASN A 42 14.69 -1.27 17.93
C ASN A 42 15.11 -0.07 17.07
N ALA A 43 14.70 -0.01 15.79
CA ALA A 43 15.05 1.10 14.92
C ALA A 43 13.82 1.63 14.17
N SER A 44 13.79 2.95 13.94
CA SER A 44 12.74 3.58 13.15
C SER A 44 12.88 3.23 11.68
N ILE A 45 11.76 2.95 11.02
CA ILE A 45 11.73 2.74 9.57
C ILE A 45 11.29 4.05 8.92
N LYS A 46 12.20 4.69 8.17
CA LYS A 46 11.91 5.87 7.33
C LYS A 46 12.34 5.56 5.89
N LYS A 47 11.42 5.08 5.06
CA LYS A 47 11.77 4.53 3.73
C LYS A 47 10.72 4.84 2.67
N THR A 48 11.19 4.99 1.44
CA THR A 48 10.37 4.92 0.24
C THR A 48 10.70 3.62 -0.48
N LEU A 49 9.70 2.76 -0.68
CA LEU A 49 9.86 1.40 -1.18
C LEU A 49 8.99 1.23 -2.43
N ALA A 50 9.39 0.30 -3.29
CA ALA A 50 8.64 -0.06 -4.49
C ALA A 50 8.36 -1.56 -4.50
N ILE A 51 7.11 -1.95 -4.70
CA ILE A 51 6.71 -3.35 -4.86
C ILE A 51 5.89 -3.55 -6.14
N GLY A 52 5.84 -4.78 -6.64
CA GLY A 52 4.97 -5.13 -7.76
C GLY A 52 4.96 -6.62 -8.05
N ALA A 53 3.83 -7.17 -8.46
CA ALA A 53 3.71 -8.61 -8.72
C ALA A 53 4.58 -9.09 -9.89
N SER A 54 4.78 -8.21 -10.89
CA SER A 54 5.67 -8.45 -12.03
C SER A 54 7.15 -8.26 -11.70
N ALA A 55 7.48 -7.71 -10.53
CA ALA A 55 8.87 -7.55 -10.12
C ALA A 55 9.50 -8.93 -9.81
N PRO A 56 10.83 -9.07 -9.97
CA PRO A 56 11.52 -10.27 -9.57
C PRO A 56 11.59 -10.37 -8.03
N ASP A 57 11.65 -11.60 -7.55
CA ASP A 57 12.05 -11.89 -6.17
C ASP A 57 13.52 -11.53 -5.98
N ALA A 58 13.85 -10.88 -4.87
CA ALA A 58 15.23 -10.60 -4.53
C ALA A 58 15.90 -11.88 -4.00
N SER A 59 16.89 -12.39 -4.73
CA SER A 59 17.74 -13.49 -4.28
C SER A 59 19.22 -13.04 -4.33
N PRO A 60 19.89 -12.85 -3.17
CA PRO A 60 19.34 -12.96 -1.81
C PRO A 60 18.34 -11.82 -1.48
N PRO A 61 17.53 -11.97 -0.42
CA PRO A 61 16.67 -10.89 0.09
C PRO A 61 17.48 -9.64 0.40
N ILE A 62 16.94 -8.46 0.07
CA ILE A 62 17.63 -7.16 0.27
C ILE A 62 17.65 -6.75 1.75
N TYR A 63 16.62 -7.14 2.46
CA TYR A 63 16.47 -6.89 3.89
C TYR A 63 16.34 -8.25 4.57
N ASP A 64 15.24 -8.45 5.28
CA ASP A 64 14.93 -9.70 5.94
C ASP A 64 14.18 -10.63 4.97
N ARG A 65 14.25 -11.93 5.24
CA ARG A 65 13.55 -12.93 4.43
C ARG A 65 12.03 -12.77 4.62
N PRO A 66 11.23 -12.65 3.54
CA PRO A 66 9.79 -12.67 3.65
C PRO A 66 9.28 -13.96 4.29
N ARG A 67 8.14 -13.86 4.98
CA ARG A 67 7.50 -15.04 5.56
C ARG A 67 6.85 -15.86 4.45
N ALA A 68 6.93 -17.18 4.54
CA ALA A 68 6.33 -18.08 3.55
C ALA A 68 4.83 -17.81 3.33
N GLU A 69 4.11 -17.49 4.41
CA GLU A 69 2.69 -17.12 4.35
C GLU A 69 2.44 -15.85 3.50
N ASP A 70 3.35 -14.87 3.56
CA ASP A 70 3.21 -13.62 2.82
C ASP A 70 3.52 -13.83 1.33
N GLU A 71 4.46 -14.72 1.00
CA GLU A 71 4.79 -15.13 -0.37
C GLU A 71 3.68 -16.00 -0.99
N GLU A 72 3.09 -16.89 -0.19
CA GLU A 72 2.05 -17.80 -0.65
C GLU A 72 0.71 -17.08 -0.89
N ASN A 73 0.31 -16.19 0.01
CA ASN A 73 -1.02 -15.59 -0.02
C ASN A 73 -1.12 -14.30 -0.84
N ASN A 74 0.00 -13.67 -1.20
CA ASN A 74 0.00 -12.36 -1.86
C ASN A 74 0.77 -12.40 -3.18
N ALA A 75 0.34 -11.61 -4.15
CA ALA A 75 1.06 -11.45 -5.41
C ALA A 75 2.33 -10.61 -5.24
N ALA A 76 2.28 -9.66 -4.30
CA ALA A 76 3.41 -8.85 -3.85
C ALA A 76 3.14 -8.41 -2.40
N SER A 77 4.18 -8.22 -1.61
CA SER A 77 4.04 -7.79 -0.22
C SER A 77 5.14 -6.81 0.22
N CYS A 78 4.77 -5.81 1.01
CA CYS A 78 5.67 -4.95 1.76
C CYS A 78 5.26 -5.00 3.23
N VAL A 79 6.07 -5.61 4.07
CA VAL A 79 5.77 -5.80 5.50
C VAL A 79 6.86 -5.14 6.35
N LEU A 80 6.44 -4.19 7.18
CA LEU A 80 7.30 -3.37 8.02
C LEU A 80 6.95 -3.64 9.49
N VAL A 81 7.92 -4.07 10.27
CA VAL A 81 7.73 -4.44 11.68
C VAL A 81 8.76 -3.73 12.55
N THR A 82 8.27 -3.13 13.63
CA THR A 82 9.10 -2.64 14.73
C THR A 82 8.50 -3.07 16.07
N LYS A 83 9.29 -3.05 17.15
CA LYS A 83 8.80 -3.30 18.51
C LYS A 83 8.38 -2.00 19.17
N SER A 84 9.27 -1.01 19.20
CA SER A 84 9.11 0.22 19.98
C SER A 84 9.45 1.51 19.20
N SER A 85 9.53 1.42 17.87
CA SER A 85 10.00 2.53 17.03
C SER A 85 8.95 2.98 16.00
N PRO A 86 8.92 4.27 15.62
CA PRO A 86 7.98 4.76 14.63
C PRO A 86 8.29 4.23 13.22
N ILE A 87 7.24 4.12 12.41
CA ILE A 87 7.30 3.74 10.99
C ILE A 87 6.77 4.92 10.17
N SER A 88 7.55 5.41 9.22
CA SER A 88 7.15 6.38 8.20
C SER A 88 7.56 5.84 6.83
N ALA A 89 6.60 5.31 6.09
CA ALA A 89 6.88 4.62 4.84
C ALA A 89 5.98 5.11 3.71
N THR A 90 6.57 5.30 2.54
CA THR A 90 5.84 5.50 1.28
C THR A 90 6.08 4.30 0.39
N VAL A 91 5.00 3.61 -0.01
CA VAL A 91 5.07 2.39 -0.80
C VAL A 91 4.47 2.65 -2.17
N HIS A 92 5.32 2.63 -3.19
CA HIS A 92 4.91 2.70 -4.57
C HIS A 92 4.60 1.29 -5.08
N ILE A 93 3.46 1.15 -5.77
CA ILE A 93 3.05 -0.12 -6.34
C ILE A 93 3.19 -0.02 -7.85
N VAL A 94 4.11 -0.80 -8.41
CA VAL A 94 4.36 -0.84 -9.84
C VAL A 94 3.19 -1.51 -10.56
N LYS A 95 2.82 -0.93 -11.70
CA LYS A 95 1.75 -1.45 -12.55
C LYS A 95 2.16 -2.80 -13.13
N GLU A 96 1.25 -3.77 -13.05
CA GLU A 96 1.43 -5.04 -13.75
C GLU A 96 1.38 -4.83 -15.25
N ALA A 97 2.31 -5.47 -15.98
CA ALA A 97 2.18 -5.60 -17.41
C ALA A 97 0.87 -6.35 -17.69
N LYS A 98 0.06 -5.82 -18.61
CA LYS A 98 -1.26 -6.38 -18.94
C LYS A 98 -1.04 -7.71 -19.64
N THR A 99 -0.88 -8.80 -18.89
CA THR A 99 -0.82 -10.14 -19.47
C THR A 99 -2.16 -10.35 -20.18
N GLN A 100 -2.11 -10.52 -21.50
CA GLN A 100 -3.29 -10.87 -22.29
C GLN A 100 -3.87 -12.14 -21.66
N ALA A 101 -5.01 -12.02 -20.99
CA ALA A 101 -5.75 -13.14 -20.48
C ALA A 101 -6.22 -13.95 -21.70
N THR A 102 -5.47 -15.00 -22.05
CA THR A 102 -5.98 -16.06 -22.89
C THR A 102 -7.22 -16.62 -22.20
N THR A 103 -8.35 -16.37 -22.85
CA THR A 103 -9.64 -16.97 -22.60
C THR A 103 -9.51 -18.47 -22.49
N GLU A 104 -9.77 -19.04 -21.31
CA GLU A 104 -10.39 -20.37 -21.19
C GLU A 104 -10.78 -20.65 -19.73
N SER A 105 -12.03 -21.07 -19.56
CA SER A 105 -12.69 -21.56 -18.33
C SER A 105 -13.14 -20.53 -17.29
N GLY A 106 -14.46 -20.42 -17.17
CA GLY A 106 -15.15 -19.60 -16.19
C GLY A 106 -14.97 -20.11 -14.76
N LYS A 107 -14.13 -19.41 -14.02
CA LYS A 107 -14.22 -19.07 -12.58
C LYS A 107 -12.99 -18.20 -12.34
N LYS A 108 -13.17 -16.89 -12.12
CA LYS A 108 -12.05 -16.01 -11.73
C LYS A 108 -11.48 -16.57 -10.42
N SER A 109 -10.39 -17.32 -10.48
CA SER A 109 -9.58 -17.62 -9.30
C SER A 109 -9.30 -16.29 -8.62
N ALA A 110 -9.65 -16.15 -7.34
CA ALA A 110 -9.43 -14.92 -6.60
C ALA A 110 -7.97 -14.50 -6.77
N GLU A 111 -7.73 -13.41 -7.50
CA GLU A 111 -6.38 -12.93 -7.75
C GLU A 111 -5.74 -12.59 -6.40
N LYS A 112 -4.57 -13.19 -6.13
CA LYS A 112 -3.81 -12.91 -4.91
C LYS A 112 -3.64 -11.40 -4.75
N PRO A 113 -3.91 -10.81 -3.57
CA PRO A 113 -3.85 -9.36 -3.37
C PRO A 113 -2.41 -8.85 -3.31
N ILE A 114 -2.26 -7.53 -3.39
CA ILE A 114 -1.02 -6.82 -3.04
C ILE A 114 -1.13 -6.36 -1.59
N LEU A 115 -0.18 -6.77 -0.74
CA LEU A 115 -0.19 -6.47 0.68
C LEU A 115 0.79 -5.33 1.03
N VAL A 116 0.30 -4.32 1.75
CA VAL A 116 1.14 -3.31 2.40
C VAL A 116 0.81 -3.32 3.88
N SER A 117 1.76 -3.73 4.71
CA SER A 117 1.57 -3.96 6.14
C SER A 117 2.60 -3.21 6.98
N ALA A 118 2.14 -2.51 8.01
CA ALA A 118 2.99 -1.86 9.00
C ALA A 118 2.53 -2.25 10.42
N LYS A 119 3.46 -2.67 11.27
CA LYS A 119 3.17 -3.12 12.63
C LYS A 119 4.19 -2.58 13.64
N THR A 120 3.69 -1.97 14.71
CA THR A 120 4.49 -1.66 15.91
C THR A 120 4.00 -2.52 17.08
N GLY A 121 4.94 -3.14 17.80
CA GLY A 121 4.62 -4.14 18.83
C GLY A 121 4.16 -3.58 20.18
N SER A 122 4.71 -2.44 20.59
CA SER A 122 4.51 -1.86 21.93
C SER A 122 4.22 -0.36 21.87
N VAL A 123 5.18 0.43 21.41
CA VAL A 123 5.06 1.88 21.25
C VAL A 123 5.56 2.26 19.86
N GLY A 124 4.91 3.22 19.20
CA GLY A 124 5.33 3.72 17.91
C GLY A 124 4.17 4.13 17.04
N SER A 125 4.27 5.33 16.49
CA SER A 125 3.34 5.84 15.50
C SER A 125 3.66 5.28 14.11
N ILE A 126 2.63 5.06 13.32
CA ILE A 126 2.72 4.58 11.94
C ILE A 126 2.21 5.68 11.01
N SER A 127 3.00 6.05 10.02
CA SER A 127 2.60 6.86 8.88
C SER A 127 2.87 6.03 7.63
N LEU A 128 1.81 5.56 6.97
CA LEU A 128 1.90 4.72 5.80
C LEU A 128 1.22 5.41 4.61
N SER A 129 1.94 5.55 3.51
CA SER A 129 1.44 6.25 2.33
C SER A 129 1.53 5.39 1.09
N VAL A 130 0.43 5.30 0.34
CA VAL A 130 0.39 4.67 -0.98
C VAL A 130 -0.06 5.73 -1.98
N PRO A 131 0.88 6.31 -2.76
CA PRO A 131 0.58 7.48 -3.61
C PRO A 131 -0.44 7.20 -4.70
N SER A 132 -0.27 6.10 -5.41
CA SER A 132 -1.15 5.70 -6.52
C SER A 132 -1.19 4.19 -6.65
N TYR A 133 -2.30 3.69 -7.18
CA TYR A 133 -2.45 2.27 -7.48
C TYR A 133 -3.34 2.04 -8.71
N HIS A 134 -2.81 1.33 -9.71
CA HIS A 134 -3.49 1.10 -10.99
C HIS A 134 -3.49 -0.39 -11.42
N GLY A 135 -3.25 -1.32 -10.49
CA GLY A 135 -3.25 -2.76 -10.78
C GLY A 135 -4.66 -3.35 -10.92
N ALA A 136 -4.78 -4.59 -11.41
CA ALA A 136 -6.07 -5.30 -11.47
C ALA A 136 -6.41 -5.98 -10.14
N ARG A 137 -5.39 -6.32 -9.34
CA ARG A 137 -5.51 -7.07 -8.09
C ARG A 137 -6.07 -6.22 -6.95
N PRO A 138 -6.69 -6.83 -5.93
CA PRO A 138 -7.08 -6.12 -4.71
C PRO A 138 -5.85 -5.56 -3.97
N LEU A 139 -5.97 -4.33 -3.46
CA LEU A 139 -4.97 -3.72 -2.58
C LEU A 139 -5.37 -3.91 -1.11
N ASN A 140 -4.52 -4.62 -0.35
CA ASN A 140 -4.69 -4.86 1.08
C ASN A 140 -3.69 -4.02 1.88
N ILE A 141 -4.20 -3.01 2.59
CA ILE A 141 -3.41 -2.16 3.49
C ILE A 141 -3.71 -2.57 4.93
N ARG A 142 -2.68 -2.81 5.73
CA ARG A 142 -2.80 -3.19 7.14
C ARG A 142 -1.90 -2.31 8.00
N ALA A 143 -2.44 -1.74 9.05
CA ALA A 143 -1.67 -1.01 10.04
C ALA A 143 -2.08 -1.43 11.45
N LYS A 144 -1.11 -1.87 12.26
CA LYS A 144 -1.35 -2.27 13.64
C LYS A 144 -0.36 -1.60 14.58
N SER A 145 -0.85 -0.81 15.52
CA SER A 145 -0.04 -0.25 16.62
C SER A 145 -0.67 -0.61 17.95
N TYR A 146 0.14 -0.90 18.96
CA TYR A 146 -0.38 -1.02 20.31
C TYR A 146 -0.56 0.37 20.93
N ASN A 147 0.51 1.16 21.03
CA ASN A 147 0.45 2.54 21.52
C ASN A 147 1.12 3.49 20.51
N GLY A 148 0.32 4.35 19.88
CA GLY A 148 0.81 5.33 18.93
C GLY A 148 -0.25 5.72 17.91
N ASN A 149 -0.07 6.87 17.28
CA ASN A 149 -0.99 7.33 16.25
C ASN A 149 -0.75 6.56 14.95
N ILE A 150 -1.83 6.24 14.23
CA ILE A 150 -1.75 5.65 12.91
C ILE A 150 -2.29 6.66 11.90
N THR A 151 -1.50 7.01 10.89
CA THR A 151 -1.91 7.83 9.76
C THR A 151 -1.73 7.03 8.48
N ILE A 152 -2.79 6.90 7.70
CA ILE A 152 -2.76 6.22 6.40
C ILE A 152 -3.18 7.20 5.32
N HIS A 153 -2.32 7.35 4.31
CA HIS A 153 -2.62 8.06 3.09
C HIS A 153 -2.99 7.06 2.00
N LEU A 154 -4.28 7.01 1.66
CA LEU A 154 -4.82 6.14 0.63
C LEU A 154 -4.73 6.82 -0.75
N PRO A 155 -4.51 6.03 -1.82
CA PRO A 155 -4.55 6.57 -3.18
C PRO A 155 -6.00 6.95 -3.56
N THR A 156 -6.14 7.90 -4.48
CA THR A 156 -7.44 8.33 -5.04
C THR A 156 -8.22 7.16 -5.66
N SER A 157 -7.49 6.16 -6.15
CA SER A 157 -8.00 4.94 -6.76
C SER A 157 -8.36 3.83 -5.76
N PHE A 158 -8.22 4.04 -4.45
CA PHE A 158 -8.64 3.04 -3.46
C PHE A 158 -10.16 2.84 -3.52
N CYS A 159 -10.61 1.61 -3.70
CA CYS A 159 -12.02 1.24 -3.81
C CYS A 159 -12.32 -0.02 -2.99
N GLY A 160 -12.87 0.16 -1.79
CA GLY A 160 -13.20 -1.01 -0.97
C GLY A 160 -13.53 -0.71 0.48
N LEU A 161 -13.19 -1.64 1.36
CA LEU A 161 -13.59 -1.60 2.77
C LEU A 161 -12.48 -1.03 3.64
N LEU A 162 -12.87 -0.15 4.57
CA LEU A 162 -12.07 0.30 5.69
C LEU A 162 -12.63 -0.32 6.96
N ASN A 163 -11.80 -1.12 7.63
CA ASN A 163 -12.08 -1.69 8.94
C ASN A 163 -11.18 -1.02 9.95
N TRP A 164 -11.72 -0.46 11.02
CA TRP A 164 -10.92 0.10 12.11
C TRP A 164 -11.33 -0.45 13.47
N THR A 165 -10.36 -0.50 14.38
CA THR A 165 -10.59 -0.80 15.79
C THR A 165 -9.57 -0.05 16.64
N SER A 166 -10.04 0.61 17.69
CA SER A 166 -9.25 1.33 18.68
C SER A 166 -9.91 1.22 20.06
N GLU A 167 -9.18 0.80 21.09
CA GLU A 167 -9.77 0.67 22.44
C GLU A 167 -10.09 2.04 23.06
N THR A 168 -9.19 3.02 22.90
CA THR A 168 -9.30 4.33 23.58
C THR A 168 -9.24 5.52 22.62
N GLY A 169 -8.95 5.28 21.35
CA GLY A 169 -8.79 6.30 20.33
C GLY A 169 -10.07 6.65 19.59
N THR A 170 -9.90 7.52 18.60
CA THR A 170 -10.92 7.92 17.64
C THR A 170 -10.42 7.76 16.21
N LEU A 171 -11.37 7.55 15.31
CA LEU A 171 -11.14 7.67 13.87
C LEU A 171 -11.34 9.12 13.43
N LYS A 172 -10.32 9.66 12.78
CA LYS A 172 -10.33 10.95 12.10
C LYS A 172 -10.21 10.69 10.60
N VAL A 173 -11.11 11.28 9.83
CA VAL A 173 -11.10 11.19 8.37
C VAL A 173 -10.93 12.60 7.82
N SER A 174 -10.06 12.78 6.83
CA SER A 174 -9.88 14.08 6.17
C SER A 174 -11.14 14.51 5.42
N LYS A 175 -11.25 15.80 5.09
CA LYS A 175 -12.45 16.36 4.43
C LYS A 175 -12.66 15.74 3.04
N THR A 176 -11.61 15.50 2.27
CA THR A 176 -11.75 14.86 0.95
C THR A 176 -12.13 13.39 1.10
N MET A 177 -11.52 12.68 2.05
CA MET A 177 -11.86 11.28 2.30
C MET A 177 -13.29 11.09 2.83
N GLN A 178 -13.83 12.04 3.61
CA GLN A 178 -15.22 12.03 4.08
C GLN A 178 -16.24 12.00 2.94
N GLN A 179 -15.95 12.65 1.81
CA GLN A 179 -16.86 12.68 0.65
C GLN A 179 -17.06 11.28 0.05
N ARG A 180 -16.11 10.38 0.29
CA ARG A 180 -16.07 9.01 -0.23
C ARG A 180 -16.39 7.96 0.82
N PHE A 181 -16.40 8.37 2.08
CA PHE A 181 -16.59 7.51 3.25
C PHE A 181 -18.07 7.27 3.47
N LYS A 182 -18.48 6.00 3.42
CA LYS A 182 -19.83 5.57 3.77
C LYS A 182 -19.77 4.55 4.90
N SER A 183 -20.13 4.97 6.11
CA SER A 183 -20.27 4.05 7.25
C SER A 183 -21.26 2.95 6.91
N LEU A 184 -20.89 1.70 7.21
CA LEU A 184 -21.76 0.52 7.02
C LEU A 184 -22.40 0.05 8.32
N ASP A 185 -21.86 0.47 9.47
CA ASP A 185 -22.41 0.07 10.76
C ASP A 185 -23.64 0.90 11.13
N ASN A 186 -24.65 0.21 11.66
CA ASN A 186 -25.83 0.81 12.27
C ASN A 186 -26.20 0.04 13.54
N PRO A 187 -26.05 0.62 14.75
CA PRO A 187 -25.58 1.98 15.03
C PRO A 187 -24.06 2.17 14.85
N PRO A 188 -23.58 3.39 14.58
CA PRO A 188 -22.15 3.68 14.51
C PRO A 188 -21.46 3.48 15.87
N HIS A 189 -20.22 3.00 15.82
CA HIS A 189 -19.38 2.80 17.01
C HIS A 189 -18.13 3.68 16.93
N LYS A 190 -17.89 4.48 17.97
CA LYS A 190 -16.71 5.35 18.08
C LYS A 190 -15.37 4.61 17.98
N HIS A 191 -15.30 3.44 18.60
CA HIS A 191 -14.06 2.68 18.83
C HIS A 191 -13.80 1.61 17.78
N ARG A 192 -14.78 1.27 16.95
CA ARG A 192 -14.64 0.22 15.93
C ARG A 192 -15.63 0.46 14.82
N GLY A 193 -15.32 0.00 13.63
CA GLY A 193 -16.31 -0.01 12.59
C GLY A 193 -15.82 -0.41 11.22
N THR A 194 -16.76 -0.35 10.30
CA THR A 194 -16.65 -0.73 8.91
C THR A 194 -17.21 0.40 8.06
N ALA A 195 -16.44 0.84 7.08
CA ALA A 195 -16.89 1.81 6.10
C ALA A 195 -16.52 1.37 4.69
N LYS A 196 -17.36 1.73 3.73
CA LYS A 196 -17.04 1.62 2.31
C LYS A 196 -16.42 2.93 1.84
N ILE A 197 -15.28 2.85 1.18
CA ILE A 197 -14.63 3.97 0.49
C ILE A 197 -14.89 3.80 -1.01
N VAL A 198 -15.60 4.77 -1.58
CA VAL A 198 -15.84 4.88 -3.03
C VAL A 198 -14.60 5.51 -3.68
N PRO A 199 -14.13 5.09 -4.86
CA PRO A 199 -12.95 5.69 -5.49
C PRO A 199 -13.23 7.10 -6.03
N SER A 200 -12.25 8.02 -5.95
CA SER A 200 -12.34 9.36 -6.57
C SER A 200 -12.11 9.29 -8.08
N THR A 201 -11.23 8.38 -8.49
CA THR A 201 -10.83 8.16 -9.88
C THR A 201 -11.31 6.80 -10.35
N ALA A 202 -11.28 6.53 -11.66
CA ALA A 202 -11.67 5.23 -12.20
C ALA A 202 -10.77 4.12 -11.62
N SER A 203 -11.29 3.43 -10.61
CA SER A 203 -10.75 2.21 -10.04
C SER A 203 -11.71 1.09 -10.42
N GLY A 204 -11.20 0.01 -11.01
CA GLY A 204 -12.02 -1.19 -11.15
C GLY A 204 -12.60 -1.64 -9.82
N LEU A 205 -13.63 -2.50 -9.86
CA LEU A 205 -14.21 -3.14 -8.66
C LEU A 205 -13.26 -4.23 -8.14
N ARG A 206 -12.12 -3.81 -7.56
CA ARG A 206 -11.01 -4.69 -7.17
C ARG A 206 -11.15 -5.27 -5.76
N GLY A 207 -12.05 -4.74 -4.93
CA GLY A 207 -12.29 -5.25 -3.58
C GLY A 207 -11.15 -4.94 -2.61
N ASP A 208 -10.64 -3.70 -2.64
CA ASP A 208 -9.55 -3.27 -1.77
C ASP A 208 -9.95 -3.34 -0.27
N VAL A 209 -8.98 -3.53 0.61
CA VAL A 209 -9.23 -3.59 2.05
C VAL A 209 -8.16 -2.81 2.81
N CYS A 210 -8.58 -1.88 3.66
CA CYS A 210 -7.73 -1.19 4.63
C CYS A 210 -8.14 -1.63 6.02
N THR A 211 -7.24 -2.25 6.78
CA THR A 211 -7.49 -2.68 8.16
C THR A 211 -6.56 -1.96 9.11
N VAL A 212 -7.14 -1.25 10.07
CA VAL A 212 -6.39 -0.46 11.04
C VAL A 212 -6.74 -0.88 12.45
N THR A 213 -5.73 -1.22 13.25
CA THR A 213 -5.92 -1.60 14.65
C THR A 213 -4.97 -0.83 15.54
N ASN A 214 -5.53 -0.17 16.52
CA ASN A 214 -4.83 0.59 17.54
C ASN A 214 -5.32 0.13 18.93
N ARG A 215 -4.51 0.20 19.98
CA ARG A 215 -5.01 0.11 21.38
C ARG A 215 -5.18 1.50 21.98
N HIS A 216 -4.08 2.25 21.97
CA HIS A 216 -4.01 3.62 22.45
C HIS A 216 -3.46 4.55 21.36
N GLY A 217 -4.14 5.66 21.12
CA GLY A 217 -3.78 6.65 20.09
C GLY A 217 -4.90 6.87 19.08
N SER A 218 -4.70 7.82 18.17
CA SER A 218 -5.69 8.18 17.15
C SER A 218 -5.40 7.50 15.82
N ILE A 219 -6.46 7.21 15.06
CA ILE A 219 -6.37 6.73 13.68
C ILE A 219 -6.76 7.89 12.77
N THR A 220 -5.92 8.22 11.80
CA THR A 220 -6.18 9.26 10.80
C THR A 220 -6.11 8.66 9.40
N ILE A 221 -7.18 8.79 8.63
CA ILE A 221 -7.23 8.37 7.23
C ILE A 221 -7.32 9.62 6.36
N LYS A 222 -6.40 9.72 5.40
CA LYS A 222 -6.30 10.84 4.45
C LYS A 222 -6.21 10.32 3.03
N GLU A 223 -6.51 11.18 2.07
CA GLU A 223 -6.11 10.97 0.69
C GLU A 223 -4.62 11.36 0.55
N TYR A 224 -3.89 10.73 -0.37
CA TYR A 224 -2.47 11.05 -0.55
C TYR A 224 -2.25 12.47 -1.05
N ASP A 225 -3.04 12.92 -2.03
CA ASP A 225 -2.88 14.22 -2.68
C ASP A 225 -3.17 15.42 -1.75
N GLU A 226 -3.86 15.20 -0.61
CA GLU A 226 -4.10 16.23 0.41
C GLU A 226 -2.80 16.65 1.15
N GLY A 227 -1.75 15.83 1.10
CA GLY A 227 -0.50 16.07 1.82
C GLY A 227 0.66 16.62 0.98
N SER A 228 0.57 16.57 -0.35
CA SER A 228 1.67 16.92 -1.26
C SER A 228 1.66 18.37 -1.75
N GLY A 229 0.61 19.13 -1.48
CA GLY A 229 0.49 20.53 -1.85
C GLY A 229 0.45 21.44 -0.63
N SER A 230 1.59 21.72 0.00
CA SER A 230 1.86 22.94 0.81
C SER A 230 3.27 22.90 1.42
N ALA A 231 4.29 23.03 0.57
CA ALA A 231 5.55 23.64 0.99
C ALA A 231 5.46 25.14 0.66
N GLY A 232 4.60 25.87 1.38
CA GLY A 232 4.40 27.30 1.16
C GLY A 232 3.06 27.79 1.68
N GLY A 233 3.07 28.34 2.90
CA GLY A 233 2.11 29.36 3.31
C GLY A 233 0.84 28.86 4.00
N GLU A 234 0.70 29.37 5.23
CA GLU A 234 -0.54 29.52 6.00
C GLU A 234 -1.07 28.33 6.81
N ALA A 235 -1.04 28.55 8.12
CA ALA A 235 -1.71 27.81 9.17
C ALA A 235 -3.25 27.89 9.00
N GLY A 236 -3.79 27.20 8.01
CA GLY A 236 -5.22 26.92 7.88
C GLY A 236 -5.54 25.60 8.57
N GLY A 237 -6.19 25.65 9.73
CA GLY A 237 -6.55 24.45 10.50
C GLY A 237 -7.36 23.46 9.68
N ASP A 238 -6.70 22.37 9.26
CA ASP A 238 -7.32 21.20 8.66
C ASP A 238 -8.25 20.56 9.71
N LYS A 239 -9.52 20.96 9.70
CA LYS A 239 -10.56 20.43 10.57
C LYS A 239 -10.89 19.00 10.13
N SER A 240 -10.05 18.04 10.51
CA SER A 240 -10.40 16.62 10.48
C SER A 240 -11.65 16.42 11.34
N CYS A 241 -12.73 15.86 10.79
CA CYS A 241 -13.89 15.55 11.61
C CYS A 241 -13.61 14.26 12.40
N VAL A 242 -14.04 14.24 13.65
CA VAL A 242 -14.07 13.02 14.45
C VAL A 242 -15.38 12.33 14.13
N ILE A 243 -15.32 11.09 13.65
CA ILE A 243 -16.52 10.28 13.50
C ILE A 243 -16.91 9.81 14.91
N GLN A 244 -18.05 10.28 15.39
CA GLN A 244 -18.61 9.94 16.71
C GLN A 244 -19.52 8.72 16.62
#